data_AF-A0A840TRE2-F1
#
_entry.id   AF-A0A840TRE2-F1
#
_cell.length_a   1.000
_cell.length_b   1.000
_cell.length_c   1.000
_cell.angle_alpha   90.00
_cell.angle_beta   90.00
_cell.angle_gamma   90.00
#
_symmetry.space_group_name_H-M   'P 1'
#
loop_
_entity.id
_entity.type
_entity.pdbx_description
1 polymer ?
#
loop_
_entity_poly.entity_id
_entity_poly.type
_entity_poly.pdbx_seq_one_letter_code
_entity_poly.pdbx_strand_id
1 'polypeptide(L)'
;MKKLWFLCYLSIAFLLITRLSHLTLPDLMVEKNTSAERIKEMEQQLLNKYQLQAKIEVLKRNVANEITNLKFTLFDHNEPKSTCESDNFGLLVLQPNAPGGCRCSIADKGWEDQLLAKIR
;
A
#
# COMPACT_ATOMS: atom_id res chain seq x y z
N MET A 1 50.18 18.62 21.67
CA MET A 1 49.26 18.90 20.55
C MET A 1 48.57 17.60 20.10
N LYS A 2 47.48 17.19 20.76
CA LYS A 2 46.77 15.91 20.53
C LYS A 2 45.26 16.05 20.73
N LYS A 3 44.63 17.06 20.12
CA LYS A 3 43.18 17.32 20.27
C LYS A 3 42.40 17.43 18.94
N LEU A 4 43.05 17.24 17.79
CA LEU A 4 42.39 17.40 16.48
C LEU A 4 41.75 16.11 15.92
N TRP A 5 42.12 14.92 16.45
CA TRP A 5 41.68 13.64 15.89
C TRP A 5 40.33 13.14 16.43
N PHE A 6 39.82 13.73 17.51
CA PHE A 6 38.57 13.30 18.15
C PHE A 6 37.31 13.87 17.47
N LEU A 7 37.43 14.96 16.71
CA LEU A 7 36.28 15.62 16.07
C LEU A 7 35.82 14.91 14.78
N CYS A 8 36.66 14.08 14.17
CA CYS A 8 36.31 13.38 12.93
C CYS A 8 35.47 12.12 13.17
N TYR A 9 35.62 11.49 14.34
CA TYR A 9 34.94 10.23 14.68
C TYR A 9 33.46 10.44 15.04
N LEU A 10 33.11 11.60 15.61
CA LEU A 10 31.73 11.92 16.00
C LEU A 10 30.81 12.15 14.79
N SER A 11 31.35 12.69 13.69
CA SER A 11 30.58 13.02 12.48
C SER A 11 30.14 11.78 11.71
N ILE A 12 30.90 10.69 11.77
CA ILE A 12 30.59 9.42 11.09
C ILE A 12 29.50 8.65 11.85
N ALA A 13 29.49 8.72 13.18
CA ALA A 13 28.45 8.09 14.00
C ALA A 13 27.06 8.71 13.76
N PHE A 14 26.98 10.02 13.49
CA PHE A 14 25.70 10.70 13.24
C PHE A 14 25.08 10.34 11.87
N LEU A 15 25.90 9.95 10.88
CA LEU A 15 25.41 9.50 9.56
C LEU A 15 24.87 8.06 9.57
N LEU A 16 25.18 7.26 10.59
CA LEU A 16 24.67 5.88 10.72
C LEU A 16 23.28 5.79 11.37
N ILE A 17 22.87 6.80 12.14
CA ILE A 17 21.61 6.76 12.91
C ILE A 17 20.38 7.12 12.05
N THR A 18 20.55 7.77 10.89
CA THR A 18 19.42 8.18 10.04
C THR A 18 18.84 7.05 9.18
N ARG A 19 19.38 5.82 9.26
CA ARG A 19 18.90 4.67 8.48
C ARG A 19 17.85 3.81 9.19
N LEU A 20 17.47 4.13 10.43
CA LEU A 20 16.62 3.24 11.26
C LEU A 20 15.11 3.50 11.20
N SER A 21 14.61 4.22 10.18
CA SER A 21 13.20 4.60 10.10
C SER A 21 12.52 4.13 8.81
N HIS A 22 12.75 2.89 8.39
CA HIS A 22 11.82 2.18 7.50
C HIS A 22 10.90 1.29 8.35
N LEU A 23 10.13 1.92 9.23
CA LEU A 23 8.91 1.30 9.74
C LEU A 23 7.94 1.24 8.56
N THR A 24 7.96 0.15 7.80
CA THR A 24 6.97 -0.12 6.76
C THR A 24 5.60 -0.13 7.42
N LEU A 25 4.82 0.92 7.18
CA LEU A 25 3.43 1.01 7.62
C LEU A 25 2.66 -0.21 7.11
N PRO A 26 1.69 -0.72 7.88
CA PRO A 26 0.97 -1.94 7.52
C PRO A 26 0.30 -1.74 6.16
N ASP A 27 0.54 -2.68 5.25
CA ASP A 27 -0.12 -2.73 3.96
C ASP A 27 -1.65 -2.73 4.16
N LEU A 28 -2.34 -1.94 3.35
CA LEU A 28 -3.79 -1.89 3.35
C LEU A 28 -4.32 -3.02 2.47
N MET A 29 -5.12 -3.93 3.05
CA MET A 29 -5.60 -5.12 2.35
C MET A 29 -7.12 -5.09 2.20
N VAL A 30 -7.60 -5.40 0.99
CA VAL A 30 -9.01 -5.67 0.70
C VAL A 30 -9.11 -7.15 0.35
N GLU A 31 -9.88 -7.88 1.15
CA GLU A 31 -10.17 -9.29 0.93
C GLU A 31 -11.56 -9.44 0.30
N LYS A 32 -11.84 -10.61 -0.26
CA LYS A 32 -13.15 -10.95 -0.84
C LYS A 32 -14.36 -10.64 0.06
N ASN A 33 -14.20 -10.67 1.39
CA ASN A 33 -15.28 -10.44 2.34
C ASN A 33 -15.34 -9.01 2.89
N THR A 34 -14.47 -8.11 2.42
CA THR A 34 -14.44 -6.74 2.92
C THR A 34 -15.76 -6.02 2.64
N SER A 35 -16.31 -5.37 3.66
CA SER A 35 -17.57 -4.63 3.58
C SER A 35 -17.40 -3.30 2.84
N ALA A 36 -18.51 -2.73 2.37
CA ALA A 36 -18.50 -1.43 1.71
C ALA A 36 -18.07 -0.30 2.66
N GLU A 37 -18.45 -0.39 3.95
CA GLU A 37 -18.06 0.55 4.99
C GLU A 37 -16.55 0.52 5.18
N ARG A 38 -15.97 -0.69 5.26
CA ARG A 38 -14.52 -0.85 5.43
C ARG A 38 -13.75 -0.33 4.22
N ILE A 39 -14.27 -0.55 3.00
CA ILE A 39 -13.68 0.01 1.79
C ILE A 39 -13.66 1.55 1.85
N LYS A 40 -14.78 2.19 2.22
CA LYS A 40 -14.84 3.65 2.37
C LYS A 40 -13.88 4.17 3.43
N GLU A 41 -13.78 3.49 4.57
CA GLU A 41 -12.79 3.83 5.60
C GLU A 41 -11.36 3.76 5.04
N MET A 42 -11.04 2.75 4.24
CA MET A 42 -9.73 2.61 3.61
C MET A 42 -9.45 3.72 2.58
N GLU A 43 -10.43 4.09 1.75
CA GLU A 43 -10.32 5.24 0.83
C GLU A 43 -10.07 6.54 1.60
N GLN A 44 -10.81 6.77 2.69
CA GLN A 44 -10.58 7.91 3.58
C GLN A 44 -9.20 7.85 4.25
N GLN A 45 -8.73 6.65 4.61
CA GLN A 45 -7.40 6.47 5.19
C GLN A 45 -6.31 6.81 4.17
N LEU A 46 -6.46 6.39 2.91
CA LEU A 46 -5.57 6.74 1.81
C LEU A 46 -5.48 8.26 1.63
N LEU A 47 -6.62 8.94 1.64
CA LEU A 47 -6.66 10.40 1.52
C LEU A 47 -6.05 11.09 2.75
N ASN A 48 -6.57 10.81 3.94
CA ASN A 48 -6.23 11.59 5.14
C ASN A 48 -4.81 11.31 5.65
N LYS A 49 -4.38 10.04 5.61
CA LYS A 49 -3.08 9.63 6.16
C LYS A 49 -1.95 9.73 5.15
N TYR A 50 -2.24 9.39 3.89
CA TYR A 50 -1.20 9.28 2.86
C TYR A 50 -1.29 10.38 1.80
N GLN A 51 -2.31 11.25 1.86
CA GLN A 51 -2.57 12.29 0.84
C GLN A 51 -2.74 11.68 -0.57
N LEU A 52 -3.28 10.45 -0.62
CA LEU A 52 -3.52 9.70 -1.85
C LEU A 52 -5.01 9.66 -2.13
N GLN A 53 -5.42 10.30 -3.23
CA GLN A 53 -6.80 10.18 -3.71
C GLN A 53 -6.95 8.85 -4.46
N ALA A 54 -7.77 7.95 -3.94
CA ALA A 54 -7.99 6.63 -4.51
C ALA A 54 -9.46 6.24 -4.43
N LYS A 55 -9.87 5.34 -5.33
CA LYS A 55 -11.22 4.76 -5.37
C LYS A 55 -11.11 3.24 -5.53
N ILE A 56 -11.86 2.51 -4.71
CA ILE A 56 -12.00 1.06 -4.72
C ILE A 56 -13.46 0.75 -5.07
N GLU A 57 -13.69 0.35 -6.31
CA GLU A 57 -15.01 0.06 -6.85
C GLU A 57 -15.27 -1.46 -6.83
N VAL A 58 -16.26 -1.88 -6.05
CA VAL A 58 -16.78 -3.26 -6.11
C VAL A 58 -17.76 -3.33 -7.27
N LEU A 59 -17.34 -3.95 -8.37
CA LEU A 59 -18.14 -4.07 -9.59
C LEU A 59 -19.15 -5.22 -9.49
N LYS A 60 -18.79 -6.30 -8.81
CA LYS A 60 -19.66 -7.47 -8.64
C LYS A 60 -19.39 -8.22 -7.34
N ARG A 61 -20.46 -8.76 -6.77
CA ARG A 61 -20.44 -9.75 -5.68
C ARG A 61 -21.16 -11.03 -6.11
N ASN A 62 -20.80 -12.17 -5.51
CA ASN A 62 -21.52 -13.43 -5.70
C ASN A 62 -22.69 -13.58 -4.71
N VAL A 63 -23.40 -14.72 -4.78
CA VAL A 63 -24.54 -15.05 -3.91
C VAL A 63 -24.17 -15.18 -2.43
N ALA A 64 -22.90 -15.43 -2.12
CA ALA A 64 -22.37 -15.45 -0.75
C ALA A 64 -21.87 -14.06 -0.29
N ASN A 65 -22.17 -13.00 -1.07
CA ASN A 65 -21.75 -11.63 -0.85
C ASN A 65 -20.22 -11.41 -0.89
N GLU A 66 -19.46 -12.34 -1.45
CA GLU A 66 -18.01 -12.17 -1.68
C GLU A 66 -17.80 -11.28 -2.91
N ILE A 67 -16.83 -10.36 -2.84
CA ILE A 67 -16.36 -9.57 -3.99
C ILE A 67 -15.78 -10.53 -5.02
N THR A 68 -16.26 -10.45 -6.25
CA THR A 68 -15.75 -11.23 -7.39
C THR A 68 -15.16 -10.37 -8.48
N ASN A 69 -15.56 -9.09 -8.55
CA ASN A 69 -14.96 -8.15 -9.48
C ASN A 69 -14.70 -6.82 -8.76
N LEU A 70 -13.45 -6.34 -8.85
CA LEU A 70 -12.98 -5.15 -8.16
C LEU A 70 -12.06 -4.33 -9.05
N LYS A 71 -12.24 -3.02 -9.01
CA LYS A 71 -11.38 -2.04 -9.66
C LYS A 71 -10.84 -1.05 -8.65
N PHE A 72 -9.53 -0.91 -8.60
CA PHE A 72 -8.82 0.12 -7.86
C PHE A 72 -8.32 1.18 -8.83
N THR A 73 -8.53 2.46 -8.50
CA THR A 73 -7.99 3.60 -9.25
C THR A 73 -7.29 4.55 -8.29
N LEU A 74 -6.04 4.90 -8.58
CA LEU A 74 -5.29 5.98 -7.95
C LEU A 74 -5.40 7.23 -8.83
N PHE A 75 -5.68 8.38 -8.21
CA PHE A 75 -5.83 9.65 -8.89
C PHE A 75 -4.66 10.60 -8.58
N ASP A 76 -4.36 11.45 -9.55
CA ASP A 76 -3.42 12.56 -9.44
C ASP A 76 -4.12 13.79 -10.02
N HIS A 77 -4.38 14.80 -9.18
CA HIS A 77 -5.18 15.98 -9.56
C HIS A 77 -6.55 15.65 -10.20
N ASN A 78 -7.26 14.65 -9.66
CA ASN A 78 -8.52 14.09 -10.19
C ASN A 78 -8.41 13.33 -11.52
N GLU A 79 -7.21 13.14 -12.08
CA GLU A 79 -7.00 12.30 -13.26
C GLU A 79 -6.55 10.90 -12.84
N PRO A 80 -7.03 9.82 -13.48
CA PRO A 80 -6.56 8.47 -13.20
C PRO A 80 -5.07 8.33 -13.52
N LYS A 81 -4.25 8.07 -12.50
CA LYS A 81 -2.81 7.84 -12.62
C LYS A 81 -2.46 6.37 -12.75
N SER A 82 -3.15 5.51 -12.02
CA SER A 82 -2.91 4.07 -12.03
C SER A 82 -4.19 3.31 -11.72
N THR A 83 -4.39 2.18 -12.39
CA THR A 83 -5.58 1.35 -12.24
C THR A 83 -5.17 -0.12 -12.11
N CYS A 84 -5.80 -0.85 -11.20
CA CYS A 84 -5.73 -2.31 -11.11
C CYS A 84 -7.16 -2.86 -11.13
N GLU A 85 -7.41 -3.92 -11.87
CA GLU A 85 -8.72 -4.54 -11.94
C GLU A 85 -8.58 -6.06 -11.95
N SER A 86 -9.57 -6.76 -11.40
CA SER A 86 -9.67 -8.22 -11.45
C SER A 86 -11.13 -8.61 -11.56
N ASP A 87 -11.46 -9.45 -12.52
CA ASP A 87 -12.79 -10.03 -12.77
C ASP A 87 -13.02 -11.37 -12.04
N ASN A 88 -11.98 -11.87 -11.38
CA ASN A 88 -12.00 -13.04 -10.51
C ASN A 88 -11.28 -12.72 -9.19
N PHE A 89 -11.72 -11.65 -8.53
CA PHE A 89 -11.04 -11.06 -7.38
C PHE A 89 -10.81 -12.03 -6.21
N GLY A 90 -9.59 -12.05 -5.69
CA GLY A 90 -9.23 -12.72 -4.43
C GLY A 90 -8.74 -11.74 -3.36
N LEU A 91 -7.72 -10.95 -3.69
CA LEU A 91 -7.03 -10.05 -2.76
C LEU A 91 -6.50 -8.80 -3.48
N LEU A 92 -6.65 -7.63 -2.84
CA LEU A 92 -5.94 -6.40 -3.20
C LEU A 92 -5.05 -5.99 -2.04
N VAL A 93 -3.77 -5.73 -2.34
CA VAL A 93 -2.78 -5.19 -1.40
C VAL A 93 -2.33 -3.82 -1.90
N LEU A 94 -2.48 -2.82 -1.04
CA LEU A 94 -2.07 -1.45 -1.29
C LEU A 94 -0.88 -1.10 -0.40
N GLN A 95 0.20 -0.64 -1.03
CA GLN A 95 1.44 -0.24 -0.38
C GLN A 95 1.64 1.26 -0.60
N PRO A 96 1.01 2.12 0.24
CA PRO A 96 0.97 3.56 0.01
C PRO A 96 2.35 4.24 0.10
N ASN A 97 3.32 3.60 0.76
CA ASN A 97 4.69 4.12 0.94
C ASN A 97 5.73 3.31 0.17
N ALA A 98 5.33 2.58 -0.88
CA ALA A 98 6.29 1.85 -1.70
C ALA A 98 7.29 2.84 -2.37
N PRO A 99 8.55 2.42 -2.61
CA PRO A 99 9.51 3.24 -3.35
C PRO A 99 8.93 3.62 -4.73
N GLY A 100 8.88 4.92 -5.02
CA GLY A 100 8.30 5.43 -6.27
C GLY A 100 6.81 5.78 -6.20
N GLY A 101 6.17 5.64 -5.04
CA GLY A 101 4.78 6.06 -4.79
C GLY A 101 3.86 4.90 -4.40
N CYS A 102 2.55 5.15 -4.36
CA CYS A 102 1.57 4.12 -4.01
C CYS A 102 1.60 2.97 -5.02
N ARG A 103 1.89 1.76 -4.55
CA ARG A 103 1.83 0.55 -5.35
C ARG A 103 0.55 -0.22 -5.03
N CYS A 104 -0.17 -0.60 -6.08
CA CYS A 104 -1.30 -1.51 -6.00
C CYS A 104 -0.91 -2.87 -6.58
N SER A 105 -1.28 -3.95 -5.88
CA SER A 105 -1.14 -5.31 -6.40
C SER A 105 -2.42 -6.09 -6.15
N ILE A 106 -2.96 -6.70 -7.20
CA ILE A 106 -4.20 -7.48 -7.15
C ILE A 106 -3.90 -8.94 -7.50
N ALA A 107 -4.57 -9.86 -6.82
CA ALA A 107 -4.52 -11.28 -7.09
C ALA A 107 -5.92 -11.82 -7.29
N ASP A 108 -6.02 -12.71 -8.27
CA ASP A 108 -7.23 -13.48 -8.52
C ASP A 108 -7.40 -14.55 -7.45
N LYS A 109 -8.64 -15.03 -7.32
CA LYS A 109 -9.03 -16.11 -6.42
C LYS A 109 -8.18 -17.35 -6.68
N GLY A 110 -7.53 -17.86 -5.64
CA GLY A 110 -6.61 -19.01 -5.69
C GLY A 110 -5.12 -18.65 -5.84
N TRP A 111 -4.78 -17.36 -6.02
CA TRP A 111 -3.41 -16.88 -6.18
C TRP A 111 -2.97 -15.92 -5.06
N GLU A 112 -3.77 -15.79 -4.00
CA GLU A 112 -3.57 -14.83 -2.90
C GLU A 112 -2.25 -15.07 -2.16
N ASP A 113 -1.95 -16.33 -1.83
CA ASP A 113 -0.72 -16.70 -1.10
C ASP A 113 0.55 -16.35 -1.88
N GLN A 114 0.49 -16.47 -3.20
CA GLN A 114 1.63 -16.18 -4.08
C GLN A 114 1.88 -14.67 -4.14
N LEU A 115 0.81 -13.88 -4.14
CA LEU A 115 0.93 -12.44 -4.02
C LEU A 115 1.51 -12.02 -2.67
N LEU A 116 1.00 -12.59 -1.57
CA LEU A 116 1.51 -12.33 -0.23
C LEU A 116 2.99 -12.72 -0.08
N ALA A 117 3.41 -13.85 -0.68
CA ALA A 117 4.80 -14.30 -0.68
C ALA A 117 5.73 -13.38 -1.51
N LYS A 118 5.22 -12.69 -2.52
CA LYS A 118 5.98 -11.76 -3.37
C LYS A 118 6.16 -10.38 -2.72
N ILE A 119 5.24 -10.00 -1.85
CA ILE A 119 5.20 -8.66 -1.22
C ILE A 119 5.94 -8.64 0.13
N ARG A 120 6.05 -9.79 0.82
CA ARG A 120 6.88 -9.99 2.02
C ARG A 120 8.35 -10.15 1.66
#